data_AF-A0A434TC24-F1
#
_entry.id   AF-A0A434TC24-F1
#
_cell.length_a   1.000
_cell.length_b   1.000
_cell.length_c   1.000
_cell.angle_alpha   90.00
_cell.angle_beta   90.00
_cell.angle_gamma   90.00
#
_symmetry.space_group_name_H-M   'P 1'
#
loop_
_entity.id
_entity.type
_entity.pdbx_description
1 polymer ?
#
loop_
_entity_poly.entity_id
_entity_poly.type
_entity_poly.pdbx_seq_one_letter_code
_entity_poly.pdbx_strand_id
1 'polypeptide(L)'
;GEKADRLHLANFPGLEEAFGISFDPDECSALSIQLKDIERATRIFNLNEAVDKVARLYIDRVEQHRRNDERSIDVWVLVLPDIVYERCRPQSKRTALALELGDFKKRQKAKENLPLLSAMGAIDQSDEAIFEDVPDLHRRIKAEFLRIAPTQLVRETTLAPGAFLNKANYPIRKTQDAATVAWNLATGLYYKTQPKPPWRLADVRPGVCYIGMVYKSLPNDPDGHACCAAQMFLNEGDGVVFRGANGPWKTGDYEYHLKAPAAKDLLELVLKTYSEEHGGPPKELFIHGQTYFNDEEWNAFVAAAPKETNVVGVRIRPTAGETKLFRDGDYPVLRGTALLLDDQTAYLWTTGYVPQLDTYIGPETPNPLHITVMRSKKSKPKISTVLEDIMGLTKINYNSCNFNDGLPVTVRFAKMVGD
;
A
#
# COMPACT_ATOMS: atom_id res chain seq x y z
N GLY A 1 28.96 -8.23 -24.07
CA GLY A 1 29.02 -9.65 -23.64
C GLY A 1 28.08 -9.82 -22.48
N GLU A 2 27.45 -10.99 -22.35
CA GLU A 2 26.59 -11.28 -21.21
C GLU A 2 27.40 -11.36 -19.91
N LYS A 3 26.90 -10.78 -18.82
CA LYS A 3 27.53 -10.82 -17.49
C LYS A 3 27.45 -12.23 -16.91
N ALA A 4 28.55 -12.70 -16.31
CA ALA A 4 28.67 -14.04 -15.74
C ALA A 4 27.66 -14.28 -14.60
N ASP A 5 27.53 -13.31 -13.69
CA ASP A 5 26.61 -13.37 -12.57
C ASP A 5 25.52 -12.30 -12.71
N ARG A 6 24.25 -12.73 -12.71
CA ARG A 6 23.08 -11.84 -12.70
C ARG A 6 22.31 -12.04 -11.41
N LEU A 7 22.84 -11.54 -10.29
CA LEU A 7 22.23 -11.69 -8.96
C LEU A 7 20.78 -11.15 -8.89
N HIS A 8 20.43 -10.21 -9.77
CA HIS A 8 19.07 -9.67 -9.89
C HIS A 8 18.08 -10.58 -10.64
N LEU A 9 18.54 -11.71 -11.19
CA LEU A 9 17.74 -12.76 -11.85
C LEU A 9 17.95 -14.10 -11.16
N ALA A 10 17.99 -14.11 -9.82
CA ALA A 10 18.17 -15.32 -9.05
C ALA A 10 16.97 -16.27 -9.21
N ASN A 11 17.26 -17.54 -9.50
CA ASN A 11 16.25 -18.60 -9.45
C ASN A 11 15.59 -18.64 -8.08
N PHE A 12 14.32 -19.03 -8.03
CA PHE A 12 13.62 -19.25 -6.78
C PHE A 12 13.89 -20.69 -6.30
N PRO A 13 14.56 -20.88 -5.14
CA PRO A 13 14.98 -22.21 -4.69
C PRO A 13 13.81 -23.04 -4.12
N GLY A 14 12.68 -22.41 -3.80
CA GLY A 14 11.57 -23.02 -3.09
C GLY A 14 11.20 -22.21 -1.85
N LEU A 15 9.99 -22.40 -1.34
CA LEU A 15 9.51 -21.74 -0.12
C LEU A 15 10.34 -22.13 1.10
N GLU A 16 10.70 -23.40 1.21
CA GLU A 16 11.45 -23.95 2.33
C GLU A 16 12.88 -23.41 2.35
N GLU A 17 13.62 -23.51 1.25
CA GLU A 17 14.99 -22.99 1.16
C GLU A 17 15.07 -21.46 1.28
N ALA A 18 14.10 -20.74 0.72
CA ALA A 18 14.13 -19.28 0.72
C ALA A 18 13.70 -18.65 2.05
N PHE A 19 12.69 -19.23 2.70
CA PHE A 19 11.97 -18.61 3.80
C PHE A 19 11.84 -19.50 5.04
N GLY A 20 12.28 -20.76 4.98
CA GLY A 20 12.11 -21.72 6.06
C GLY A 20 10.64 -22.07 6.33
N ILE A 21 9.75 -21.87 5.35
CA ILE A 21 8.33 -22.21 5.45
C ILE A 21 8.01 -23.36 4.50
N SER A 22 7.25 -24.32 5.00
CA SER A 22 6.69 -25.42 4.23
C SER A 22 5.20 -25.51 4.49
N PHE A 23 4.50 -26.20 3.58
CA PHE A 23 3.09 -26.53 3.74
C PHE A 23 2.88 -27.93 3.18
N ASP A 24 1.91 -28.65 3.73
CA ASP A 24 1.50 -29.94 3.19
C ASP A 24 0.45 -29.70 2.07
N PRO A 25 0.75 -30.07 0.81
CA PRO A 25 -0.21 -29.95 -0.28
C PRO A 25 -1.50 -30.74 -0.04
N ASP A 26 -1.44 -31.85 0.69
CA ASP A 26 -2.60 -32.70 0.99
C ASP A 26 -3.50 -32.08 2.07
N GLU A 27 -2.97 -31.12 2.85
CA GLU A 27 -3.73 -30.35 3.84
C GLU A 27 -4.35 -29.07 3.26
N CYS A 28 -4.09 -28.75 1.99
CA CYS A 28 -4.65 -27.57 1.35
C CYS A 28 -6.16 -27.72 1.05
N SER A 29 -6.98 -26.87 1.67
CA SER A 29 -8.40 -26.76 1.34
C SER A 29 -8.62 -26.10 -0.04
N ALA A 30 -9.02 -26.88 -1.03
CA ALA A 30 -9.36 -26.38 -2.37
C ALA A 30 -10.88 -26.14 -2.52
N LEU A 31 -11.26 -24.86 -2.65
CA LEU A 31 -12.66 -24.46 -2.86
C LEU A 31 -12.87 -23.94 -4.28
N SER A 32 -13.62 -24.69 -5.09
CA SER A 32 -13.93 -24.31 -6.48
C SER A 32 -15.17 -23.40 -6.57
N ILE A 33 -15.10 -22.40 -7.44
CA ILE A 33 -16.22 -21.57 -7.89
C ILE A 33 -16.38 -21.77 -9.39
N GLN A 34 -17.61 -21.93 -9.86
CA GLN A 34 -17.87 -22.14 -11.28
C GLN A 34 -17.72 -20.82 -12.06
N LEU A 35 -16.95 -20.83 -13.14
CA LEU A 35 -16.70 -19.63 -13.95
C LEU A 35 -18.00 -18.98 -14.47
N LYS A 36 -18.99 -19.80 -14.86
CA LYS A 36 -20.31 -19.33 -15.32
C LYS A 36 -21.03 -18.45 -14.30
N ASP A 37 -20.85 -18.72 -13.00
CA ASP A 37 -21.50 -17.94 -11.94
C ASP A 37 -20.82 -16.57 -11.79
N ILE A 38 -19.49 -16.54 -11.91
CA ILE A 38 -18.71 -15.30 -11.96
C ILE A 38 -19.10 -14.49 -13.21
N GLU A 39 -19.17 -15.12 -14.38
CA GLU A 39 -19.57 -14.45 -15.62
C GLU A 39 -20.95 -13.81 -15.49
N ARG A 40 -21.94 -14.55 -15.00
CA ARG A 40 -23.30 -14.04 -14.77
C ARG A 40 -23.29 -12.85 -13.80
N ALA A 41 -22.59 -12.97 -12.66
CA ALA A 41 -22.52 -11.88 -11.68
C ALA A 41 -21.85 -10.62 -12.25
N THR A 42 -20.76 -10.77 -13.03
CA THR A 42 -20.07 -9.62 -13.65
C THR A 42 -20.89 -8.87 -14.70
N ARG A 43 -21.93 -9.51 -15.26
CA ARG A 43 -22.84 -8.93 -16.27
C ARG A 43 -23.95 -8.07 -15.68
N ILE A 44 -24.09 -8.02 -14.36
CA ILE A 44 -25.12 -7.19 -13.71
C ILE A 44 -24.88 -5.72 -14.05
N PHE A 45 -25.92 -5.03 -14.52
CA PHE A 45 -25.82 -3.64 -14.97
C PHE A 45 -25.29 -2.70 -13.88
N ASN A 46 -25.77 -2.84 -12.64
CA ASN A 46 -25.25 -2.08 -11.51
C ASN A 46 -23.86 -2.60 -11.10
N LEU A 47 -22.84 -1.73 -11.13
CA LEU A 47 -21.46 -2.14 -10.85
C LEU A 47 -21.25 -2.50 -9.37
N ASN A 48 -21.83 -1.75 -8.43
CA ASN A 48 -21.73 -2.06 -6.99
C ASN A 48 -22.33 -3.43 -6.70
N GLU A 49 -23.51 -3.70 -7.27
CA GLU A 49 -24.16 -5.02 -7.17
C GLU A 49 -23.32 -6.12 -7.81
N ALA A 50 -22.76 -5.89 -9.00
CA ALA A 50 -21.90 -6.87 -9.68
C ALA A 50 -20.67 -7.21 -8.82
N VAL A 51 -20.00 -6.20 -8.26
CA VAL A 51 -18.85 -6.39 -7.36
C VAL A 51 -19.24 -7.16 -6.10
N ASP A 52 -20.34 -6.78 -5.44
CA ASP A 52 -20.80 -7.46 -4.23
C ASP A 52 -21.16 -8.92 -4.51
N LYS A 53 -21.92 -9.20 -5.58
CA LYS A 53 -22.26 -10.58 -5.94
C LYS A 53 -21.04 -11.42 -6.29
N VAL A 54 -20.08 -10.86 -7.04
CA VAL A 54 -18.81 -11.57 -7.31
C VAL A 54 -18.06 -11.82 -5.99
N ALA A 55 -17.99 -10.85 -5.08
CA ALA A 55 -17.33 -11.02 -3.78
C ALA A 55 -17.98 -12.15 -2.96
N ARG A 56 -19.31 -12.17 -2.89
CA ARG A 56 -20.10 -13.18 -2.17
C ARG A 56 -19.81 -14.59 -2.67
N LEU A 57 -19.61 -14.80 -3.97
CA LEU A 57 -19.21 -16.12 -4.50
C LEU A 57 -17.95 -16.68 -3.81
N TYR A 58 -17.00 -15.83 -3.44
CA TYR A 58 -15.80 -16.23 -2.69
C TYR A 58 -16.05 -16.28 -1.18
N ILE A 59 -16.67 -15.23 -0.63
CA ILE A 59 -16.91 -15.11 0.83
C ILE A 59 -17.78 -16.25 1.33
N ASP A 60 -18.91 -16.51 0.68
CA ASP A 60 -19.88 -17.53 1.12
C ASP A 60 -19.27 -18.92 1.08
N ARG A 61 -18.39 -19.19 0.11
CA ARG A 61 -17.69 -20.47 -0.02
C ARG A 61 -16.71 -20.71 1.13
N VAL A 62 -15.99 -19.67 1.54
CA VAL A 62 -15.08 -19.72 2.70
C VAL A 62 -15.85 -19.82 4.01
N GLU A 63 -16.91 -19.03 4.17
CA GLU A 63 -17.78 -19.09 5.35
C GLU A 63 -18.43 -20.47 5.51
N GLN A 64 -18.90 -21.07 4.40
CA GLN A 64 -19.43 -22.43 4.43
C GLN A 64 -18.37 -23.44 4.86
N HIS A 65 -17.12 -23.30 4.40
CA HIS A 65 -16.03 -24.17 4.82
C HIS A 65 -15.76 -24.02 6.33
N ARG A 66 -15.67 -22.79 6.85
CA ARG A 66 -15.44 -22.52 8.28
C ARG A 66 -16.54 -23.02 9.21
N ARG A 67 -17.79 -23.09 8.74
CA ARG A 67 -18.89 -23.64 9.54
C ARG A 67 -18.87 -25.16 9.62
N ASN A 68 -18.26 -25.81 8.63
CA ASN A 68 -18.26 -27.27 8.50
C ASN A 68 -16.93 -27.91 8.91
N ASP A 69 -15.85 -27.13 8.94
CA ASP A 69 -14.49 -27.58 9.23
C ASP A 69 -13.94 -26.78 10.41
N GLU A 70 -13.35 -27.48 11.38
CA GLU A 70 -12.75 -26.90 12.57
C GLU A 70 -11.29 -26.46 12.33
N ARG A 71 -10.69 -26.80 11.18
CA ARG A 71 -9.31 -26.43 10.85
C ARG A 71 -9.15 -24.91 10.73
N SER A 72 -8.13 -24.38 11.38
CA SER A 72 -7.69 -22.99 11.20
C SER A 72 -6.94 -22.84 9.88
N ILE A 73 -7.29 -21.83 9.08
CA ILE A 73 -6.60 -21.50 7.83
C ILE A 73 -5.71 -20.29 8.05
N ASP A 74 -4.41 -20.44 7.81
CA ASP A 74 -3.43 -19.35 7.97
C ASP A 74 -3.59 -18.26 6.91
N VAL A 75 -3.89 -18.65 5.67
CA VAL A 75 -4.05 -17.72 4.56
C VAL A 75 -4.94 -18.29 3.46
N TRP A 76 -5.84 -17.46 2.93
CA TRP A 76 -6.62 -17.78 1.73
C TRP A 76 -5.97 -17.20 0.48
N VAL A 77 -5.67 -18.05 -0.50
CA VAL A 77 -5.26 -17.63 -1.84
C VAL A 77 -6.47 -17.63 -2.77
N LEU A 78 -6.94 -16.44 -3.15
CA LEU A 78 -8.07 -16.28 -4.05
C LEU A 78 -7.57 -16.11 -5.49
N VAL A 79 -7.74 -17.16 -6.30
CA VAL A 79 -7.43 -17.11 -7.74
C VAL A 79 -8.58 -16.43 -8.48
N LEU A 80 -8.29 -15.26 -9.05
CA LEU A 80 -9.25 -14.44 -9.77
C LEU A 80 -9.13 -14.66 -11.28
N PRO A 81 -10.24 -14.98 -11.96
CA PRO A 81 -10.28 -14.93 -13.41
C PRO A 81 -10.00 -13.53 -13.95
N ASP A 82 -9.37 -13.43 -15.12
CA ASP A 82 -8.99 -12.12 -15.67
C ASP A 82 -10.21 -11.20 -15.93
N ILE A 83 -11.37 -11.79 -16.25
CA ILE A 83 -12.64 -11.06 -16.40
C ILE A 83 -13.06 -10.28 -15.15
N VAL A 84 -12.67 -10.75 -13.96
CA VAL A 84 -12.99 -10.08 -12.70
C VAL A 84 -12.19 -8.79 -12.56
N TYR A 85 -10.90 -8.84 -12.92
CA TYR A 85 -10.05 -7.65 -12.94
C TYR A 85 -10.58 -6.60 -13.93
N GLU A 86 -11.06 -7.04 -15.09
CA GLU A 86 -11.59 -6.16 -16.15
C GLU A 86 -12.94 -5.52 -15.81
N ARG A 87 -13.78 -6.20 -15.01
CA ARG A 87 -15.19 -5.85 -14.83
C ARG A 87 -15.56 -5.36 -13.43
N CYS A 88 -14.77 -5.69 -12.40
CA CYS A 88 -15.10 -5.44 -10.98
C CYS A 88 -14.13 -4.45 -10.30
N ARG A 89 -13.67 -3.45 -11.07
CA ARG A 89 -12.86 -2.33 -10.58
C ARG A 89 -13.54 -0.98 -10.81
N PRO A 90 -13.14 0.08 -10.09
CA PRO A 90 -13.59 1.43 -10.39
C PRO A 90 -13.33 1.77 -11.86
N GLN A 91 -14.30 2.43 -12.51
CA GLN A 91 -14.22 2.85 -13.91
C GLN A 91 -14.10 1.71 -14.95
N SER A 92 -14.37 0.45 -14.56
CA SER A 92 -14.38 -0.69 -15.50
C SER A 92 -15.34 -0.45 -16.67
N LYS A 93 -14.82 -0.54 -17.91
CA LYS A 93 -15.61 -0.36 -19.14
C LYS A 93 -16.24 -1.69 -19.55
N ARG A 94 -17.54 -1.85 -19.30
CA ARG A 94 -18.33 -3.05 -19.62
C ARG A 94 -19.17 -2.92 -20.91
N THR A 95 -18.79 -1.99 -21.79
CA THR A 95 -19.60 -1.53 -22.93
C THR A 95 -19.86 -2.58 -24.01
N ALA A 96 -19.00 -3.60 -24.15
CA ALA A 96 -19.14 -4.67 -25.13
C ALA A 96 -19.87 -5.91 -24.59
N LEU A 97 -20.43 -5.85 -23.38
CA LEU A 97 -21.09 -6.99 -22.73
C LEU A 97 -22.61 -6.81 -22.77
N ALA A 98 -23.33 -7.90 -23.03
CA ALA A 98 -24.77 -7.95 -22.82
C ALA A 98 -25.03 -7.93 -21.31
N LEU A 99 -25.39 -6.75 -20.78
CA LEU A 99 -25.65 -6.55 -19.36
C LEU A 99 -27.06 -7.01 -19.00
N GLU A 100 -27.18 -7.58 -17.81
CA GLU A 100 -28.43 -8.10 -17.25
C GLU A 100 -28.92 -7.16 -16.14
N LEU A 101 -30.24 -7.03 -15.99
CA LEU A 101 -30.83 -6.32 -14.86
C LEU A 101 -30.53 -7.10 -13.57
N GLY A 102 -29.96 -6.39 -12.60
CA GLY A 102 -29.76 -6.94 -11.26
C GLY A 102 -31.03 -6.98 -10.43
N ASP A 103 -30.89 -7.42 -9.19
CA ASP A 103 -31.98 -7.54 -8.22
C ASP A 103 -32.44 -6.16 -7.73
N PHE A 104 -31.54 -5.16 -7.78
CA PHE A 104 -31.84 -3.79 -7.37
C PHE A 104 -32.54 -3.00 -8.48
N LYS A 105 -33.86 -2.82 -8.32
CA LYS A 105 -34.73 -2.08 -9.27
C LYS A 105 -34.62 -0.55 -9.21
N LYS A 106 -33.91 0.04 -8.25
CA LYS A 106 -33.84 1.51 -8.13
C LYS A 106 -32.77 2.07 -9.08
N ARG A 107 -33.24 2.82 -10.09
CA ARG A 107 -32.44 3.81 -10.82
C ARG A 107 -31.75 4.72 -9.81
N GLN A 108 -30.49 5.08 -10.06
CA GLN A 108 -29.90 6.33 -9.59
C GLN A 108 -30.87 7.48 -9.96
N LYS A 109 -31.75 7.86 -9.04
CA LYS A 109 -32.44 9.14 -9.08
C LYS A 109 -32.08 9.87 -7.80
N ALA A 110 -31.84 11.17 -7.98
CA ALA A 110 -31.36 12.12 -7.00
C ALA A 110 -31.98 11.92 -5.61
N LYS A 111 -31.15 12.14 -4.58
CA LYS A 111 -31.54 12.30 -3.18
C LYS A 111 -32.91 12.99 -3.06
N GLU A 112 -33.94 12.22 -2.77
CA GLU A 112 -35.12 12.75 -2.09
C GLU A 112 -34.97 12.37 -0.61
N ASN A 113 -34.60 13.38 0.19
CA ASN A 113 -34.61 13.28 1.65
C ASN A 113 -36.05 13.00 2.12
N LEU A 114 -36.34 11.73 2.42
CA LEU A 114 -37.58 11.33 3.08
C LEU A 114 -37.24 10.65 4.42
N PRO A 115 -36.88 11.44 5.45
CA PRO A 115 -36.54 10.94 6.79
C PRO A 115 -37.69 10.20 7.49
N LEU A 116 -38.93 10.32 7.01
CA LEU A 116 -40.10 9.71 7.64
C LEU A 116 -40.26 8.21 7.31
N LEU A 117 -39.74 7.75 6.17
CA LEU A 117 -39.85 6.34 5.75
C LEU A 117 -38.77 5.45 6.39
N SER A 118 -37.60 6.00 6.76
CA SER A 118 -36.55 5.23 7.44
C SER A 118 -36.90 4.92 8.91
N ALA A 119 -37.70 5.79 9.56
CA ALA A 119 -38.19 5.57 10.92
C ALA A 119 -39.25 4.46 11.04
N MET A 120 -39.85 4.03 9.93
CA MET A 120 -40.91 3.00 9.90
C MET A 120 -40.41 1.60 9.52
N GLY A 121 -39.10 1.39 9.36
CA GLY A 121 -38.52 0.06 9.10
C GLY A 121 -38.93 -0.59 7.77
N ALA A 122 -39.44 0.21 6.81
CA ALA A 122 -39.96 -0.28 5.53
C ALA A 122 -38.93 -0.26 4.38
N ILE A 123 -37.66 0.02 4.68
CA ILE A 123 -36.56 0.01 3.70
C ILE A 123 -35.40 -0.78 4.31
N ASP A 124 -34.98 -1.84 3.61
CA ASP A 124 -33.83 -2.66 3.96
C ASP A 124 -32.55 -1.81 3.83
N GLN A 125 -32.02 -1.33 4.96
CA GLN A 125 -30.82 -0.49 5.02
C GLN A 125 -29.53 -1.22 4.62
N SER A 126 -29.57 -2.56 4.46
CA SER A 126 -28.40 -3.33 4.02
C SER A 126 -28.00 -3.02 2.57
N ASP A 127 -28.97 -2.65 1.74
CA ASP A 127 -28.76 -2.32 0.33
C ASP A 127 -28.12 -0.95 0.14
N GLU A 128 -28.46 0.03 1.00
CA GLU A 128 -27.97 1.41 0.90
C GLU A 128 -26.46 1.53 1.17
N ALA A 129 -25.91 0.70 2.07
CA ALA A 129 -24.48 0.65 2.36
C ALA A 129 -23.63 0.14 1.17
N ILE A 130 -24.20 -0.74 0.32
CA ILE A 130 -23.54 -1.26 -0.89
C ILE A 130 -23.32 -0.14 -1.92
N PHE A 131 -24.17 0.89 -1.91
CA PHE A 131 -24.15 1.97 -2.89
C PHE A 131 -23.25 3.16 -2.53
N GLU A 132 -22.79 3.25 -1.29
CA GLU A 132 -21.88 4.32 -0.84
C GLU A 132 -20.40 4.00 -1.05
N ASP A 133 -20.03 2.71 -1.12
CA ASP A 133 -18.64 2.30 -1.27
C ASP A 133 -18.17 2.29 -2.75
N VAL A 134 -16.87 2.43 -2.94
CA VAL A 134 -16.23 2.38 -4.25
C VAL A 134 -16.32 0.92 -4.78
N PRO A 135 -16.88 0.67 -5.99
CA PRO A 135 -17.03 -0.68 -6.53
C PRO A 135 -15.68 -1.30 -6.90
N ASP A 136 -15.03 -1.88 -5.92
CA ASP A 136 -13.74 -2.54 -6.04
C ASP A 136 -13.77 -3.88 -5.32
N LEU A 137 -13.63 -4.96 -6.10
CA LEU A 137 -13.65 -6.31 -5.54
C LEU A 137 -12.56 -6.53 -4.49
N HIS A 138 -11.36 -5.99 -4.72
CA HIS A 138 -10.25 -6.18 -3.79
C HIS A 138 -10.59 -5.54 -2.43
N ARG A 139 -11.15 -4.32 -2.42
CA ARG A 139 -11.59 -3.67 -1.18
C ARG A 139 -12.70 -4.45 -0.48
N ARG A 140 -13.72 -4.89 -1.23
CA ARG A 140 -14.86 -5.66 -0.71
C ARG A 140 -14.43 -6.99 -0.08
N ILE A 141 -13.55 -7.75 -0.75
CA ILE A 141 -12.98 -8.99 -0.21
C ILE A 141 -12.14 -8.70 1.02
N LYS A 142 -11.26 -7.69 0.98
CA LYS A 142 -10.40 -7.35 2.11
C LYS A 142 -11.21 -6.98 3.35
N ALA A 143 -12.29 -6.19 3.20
CA ALA A 143 -13.13 -5.77 4.31
C ALA A 143 -13.72 -6.95 5.10
N GLU A 144 -14.20 -7.98 4.41
CA GLU A 144 -14.76 -9.18 5.07
C GLU A 144 -13.67 -10.06 5.65
N PHE A 145 -12.64 -10.34 4.85
CA PHE A 145 -11.62 -11.30 5.26
C PHE A 145 -10.73 -10.80 6.40
N LEU A 146 -10.72 -9.51 6.72
CA LEU A 146 -10.10 -8.99 7.95
C LEU A 146 -10.62 -9.67 9.23
N ARG A 147 -11.85 -10.20 9.21
CA ARG A 147 -12.46 -10.94 10.34
C ARG A 147 -12.33 -12.47 10.20
N ILE A 148 -11.81 -12.94 9.06
CA ILE A 148 -11.77 -14.35 8.71
C ILE A 148 -10.35 -14.88 8.84
N ALA A 149 -9.47 -14.45 7.93
CA ALA A 149 -8.06 -14.83 7.85
C ALA A 149 -7.38 -13.95 6.79
N PRO A 150 -6.03 -13.82 6.83
CA PRO A 150 -5.27 -13.15 5.79
C PRO A 150 -5.61 -13.66 4.38
N THR A 151 -5.58 -12.75 3.40
CA THR A 151 -5.90 -13.08 1.99
C THR A 151 -4.82 -12.65 1.02
N GLN A 152 -4.58 -13.47 0.00
CA GLN A 152 -3.77 -13.18 -1.16
C GLN A 152 -4.60 -13.34 -2.43
N LEU A 153 -4.92 -12.23 -3.09
CA LEU A 153 -5.61 -12.28 -4.38
C LEU A 153 -4.54 -12.44 -5.47
N VAL A 154 -4.75 -13.36 -6.41
CA VAL A 154 -3.83 -13.63 -7.52
C VAL A 154 -4.63 -13.82 -8.80
N ARG A 155 -4.20 -13.20 -9.92
CA ARG A 155 -4.84 -13.43 -11.23
C ARG A 155 -4.41 -14.79 -11.77
N GLU A 156 -5.31 -15.50 -12.43
CA GLU A 156 -5.00 -16.77 -13.09
C GLU A 156 -3.86 -16.64 -14.11
N THR A 157 -3.81 -15.54 -14.87
CA THR A 157 -2.68 -15.22 -15.77
C THR A 157 -1.36 -14.99 -15.06
N THR A 158 -1.31 -14.77 -13.75
CA THR A 158 -0.04 -14.71 -12.98
C THR A 158 0.52 -16.11 -12.80
N LEU A 159 -0.36 -17.08 -12.52
CA LEU A 159 0.01 -18.45 -12.19
C LEU A 159 0.28 -19.28 -13.45
N ALA A 160 -0.53 -19.09 -14.49
CA ALA A 160 -0.46 -19.88 -15.71
C ALA A 160 -0.60 -19.01 -16.98
N PRO A 161 0.32 -18.05 -17.23
CA PRO A 161 0.23 -17.15 -18.38
C PRO A 161 0.14 -17.89 -19.73
N GLY A 162 0.75 -19.07 -19.84
CA GLY A 162 0.71 -19.92 -21.03
C GLY A 162 -0.66 -20.56 -21.30
N ALA A 163 -1.57 -20.62 -20.33
CA ALA A 163 -2.93 -21.13 -20.50
C ALA A 163 -3.88 -20.08 -21.10
N PHE A 164 -3.49 -18.81 -21.09
CA PHE A 164 -4.33 -17.68 -21.52
C PHE A 164 -3.65 -16.93 -22.66
N LEU A 165 -3.82 -17.44 -23.87
CA LEU A 165 -3.17 -16.92 -25.07
C LEU A 165 -4.13 -16.10 -25.93
N ASN A 166 -3.60 -15.06 -26.58
CA ASN A 166 -4.31 -14.31 -27.60
C ASN A 166 -4.32 -15.08 -28.94
N LYS A 167 -4.98 -14.52 -29.97
CA LYS A 167 -5.06 -15.11 -31.31
C LYS A 167 -3.70 -15.33 -31.99
N ALA A 168 -2.66 -14.63 -31.52
CA ALA A 168 -1.28 -14.75 -32.02
C ALA A 168 -0.42 -15.69 -31.15
N ASN A 169 -1.04 -16.49 -30.27
CA ASN A 169 -0.39 -17.46 -29.40
C ASN A 169 0.59 -16.86 -28.37
N TYR A 170 0.39 -15.59 -28.00
CA TYR A 170 1.13 -14.93 -26.91
C TYR A 170 0.23 -14.78 -25.69
N PRO A 171 0.77 -14.82 -24.46
CA PRO A 171 0.01 -14.55 -23.25
C PRO A 171 -0.77 -13.24 -23.35
N ILE A 172 -2.06 -13.26 -22.96
CA ILE A 172 -2.92 -12.06 -22.99
C ILE A 172 -2.43 -10.95 -22.06
N ARG A 173 -1.59 -11.29 -21.08
CA ARG A 173 -0.96 -10.37 -20.15
C ARG A 173 0.52 -10.69 -19.99
N LYS A 174 1.36 -9.66 -20.08
CA LYS A 174 2.78 -9.76 -19.76
C LYS A 174 2.97 -9.79 -18.24
N THR A 175 3.71 -10.78 -17.75
CA THR A 175 4.10 -10.91 -16.34
C THR A 175 5.61 -10.70 -16.19
N GLN A 176 6.07 -10.62 -14.94
CA GLN A 176 7.49 -10.84 -14.62
C GLN A 176 7.87 -12.29 -14.94
N ASP A 177 9.17 -12.60 -14.96
CA ASP A 177 9.63 -13.98 -15.07
C ASP A 177 9.14 -14.83 -13.89
N ALA A 178 9.08 -16.15 -14.09
CA ALA A 178 8.49 -17.07 -13.13
C ALA A 178 9.19 -17.04 -11.76
N ALA A 179 10.52 -16.88 -11.73
CA ALA A 179 11.28 -16.81 -10.49
C ALA A 179 10.92 -15.53 -9.71
N THR A 180 10.89 -14.38 -10.37
CA THR A 180 10.48 -13.12 -9.74
C THR A 180 9.03 -13.17 -9.23
N VAL A 181 8.11 -13.77 -9.99
CA VAL A 181 6.72 -13.98 -9.53
C VAL A 181 6.70 -14.84 -8.26
N ALA A 182 7.46 -15.94 -8.23
CA ALA A 182 7.52 -16.83 -7.08
C ALA A 182 8.13 -16.13 -5.85
N TRP A 183 9.24 -15.40 -6.00
CA TRP A 183 9.84 -14.58 -4.94
C TRP A 183 8.84 -13.58 -4.35
N ASN A 184 8.10 -12.86 -5.20
CA ASN A 184 7.11 -11.86 -4.76
C ASN A 184 5.92 -12.51 -4.04
N LEU A 185 5.39 -13.60 -4.58
CA LEU A 185 4.27 -14.31 -3.97
C LEU A 185 4.66 -14.93 -2.63
N ALA A 186 5.82 -15.59 -2.56
CA ALA A 186 6.34 -16.20 -1.35
C ALA A 186 6.60 -15.16 -0.25
N THR A 187 7.19 -14.01 -0.59
CA THR A 187 7.37 -12.88 0.35
C THR A 187 6.03 -12.43 0.93
N GLY A 188 5.02 -12.23 0.07
CA GLY A 188 3.70 -11.79 0.50
C GLY A 188 2.96 -12.82 1.37
N LEU A 189 3.17 -14.12 1.13
CA LEU A 189 2.64 -15.20 1.97
C LEU A 189 3.36 -15.28 3.31
N TYR A 190 4.69 -15.21 3.32
CA TYR A 190 5.50 -15.18 4.54
C TYR A 190 5.06 -14.04 5.45
N TYR A 191 4.97 -12.82 4.93
CA TYR A 191 4.57 -11.64 5.72
C TYR A 191 3.16 -11.75 6.32
N LYS A 192 2.27 -12.53 5.70
CA LYS A 192 0.88 -12.71 6.18
C LYS A 192 0.72 -13.84 7.19
N THR A 193 1.65 -14.78 7.23
CA THR A 193 1.56 -16.01 8.02
C THR A 193 2.53 -16.01 9.19
N GLN A 194 3.65 -15.29 9.08
CA GLN A 194 4.69 -15.28 10.10
C GLN A 194 4.57 -14.08 11.04
N PRO A 195 4.92 -14.24 12.33
CA PRO A 195 4.82 -13.17 13.33
C PRO A 195 5.87 -12.07 13.15
N LYS A 196 6.89 -12.29 12.32
CA LYS A 196 7.99 -11.34 12.06
C LYS A 196 8.14 -11.12 10.56
N PRO A 197 8.53 -9.91 10.11
CA PRO A 197 8.77 -9.65 8.69
C PRO A 197 9.95 -10.46 8.15
N PRO A 198 10.01 -10.70 6.82
CA PRO A 198 11.05 -11.52 6.20
C PRO A 198 12.45 -10.88 6.26
N TRP A 199 12.52 -9.56 6.41
CA TRP A 199 13.76 -8.83 6.65
C TRP A 199 13.49 -7.55 7.43
N ARG A 200 14.55 -7.01 8.02
CA ARG A 200 14.57 -5.73 8.74
C ARG A 200 15.83 -4.95 8.39
N LEU A 201 15.86 -3.67 8.73
CA LEU A 201 17.07 -2.88 8.58
C LEU A 201 18.14 -3.35 9.59
N ALA A 202 19.37 -3.55 9.12
CA ALA A 202 20.47 -3.97 9.98
C ALA A 202 20.92 -2.85 10.93
N ASP A 203 21.02 -1.63 10.41
CA ASP A 203 21.52 -0.46 11.13
C ASP A 203 20.43 0.61 11.20
N VAL A 204 19.76 0.71 12.35
CA VAL A 204 18.81 1.79 12.62
C VAL A 204 19.28 2.58 13.84
N ARG A 205 19.15 3.91 13.79
CA ARG A 205 19.60 4.79 14.86
C ARG A 205 18.74 4.57 16.12
N PRO A 206 19.36 4.33 17.29
CA PRO A 206 18.61 4.07 18.52
C PRO A 206 17.86 5.32 18.99
N GLY A 207 16.61 5.15 19.38
CA GLY A 207 15.77 6.25 19.87
C GLY A 207 15.24 7.16 18.75
N VAL A 208 15.21 6.69 17.50
CA VAL A 208 14.67 7.44 16.36
C VAL A 208 13.39 6.78 15.87
N CYS A 209 12.38 7.58 15.58
CA CYS A 209 11.09 7.15 15.06
C CYS A 209 10.79 7.90 13.75
N TYR A 210 10.29 7.19 12.73
CA TYR A 210 9.88 7.80 11.46
C TYR A 210 8.38 7.61 11.28
N ILE A 211 7.66 8.68 10.96
CA ILE A 211 6.25 8.63 10.58
C ILE A 211 6.05 9.13 9.16
N GLY A 212 5.28 8.38 8.36
CA GLY A 212 4.77 8.84 7.08
C GLY A 212 3.31 9.27 7.23
N MET A 213 2.97 10.49 6.83
CA MET A 213 1.60 11.00 6.86
C MET A 213 0.92 10.88 5.49
N VAL A 214 -0.37 10.53 5.53
CA VAL A 214 -1.22 10.31 4.37
C VAL A 214 -2.53 11.03 4.56
N TYR A 215 -3.01 11.64 3.49
CA TYR A 215 -4.34 12.23 3.43
C TYR A 215 -5.11 11.60 2.28
N LYS A 216 -6.32 11.12 2.56
CA LYS A 216 -7.23 10.53 1.57
C LYS A 216 -8.54 11.29 1.57
N SER A 217 -8.86 11.97 0.48
CA SER A 217 -10.19 12.56 0.31
C SER A 217 -11.26 11.47 0.33
N LEU A 218 -12.34 11.70 1.08
CA LEU A 218 -13.45 10.79 1.17
C LEU A 218 -14.24 10.82 -0.15
N PRO A 219 -14.45 9.67 -0.81
CA PRO A 219 -15.23 9.63 -2.04
C PRO A 219 -16.65 10.13 -1.79
N ASN A 220 -17.18 10.97 -2.69
CA ASN A 220 -18.56 11.46 -2.67
C ASN A 220 -18.97 12.26 -1.42
N ASP A 221 -18.01 12.71 -0.61
CA ASP A 221 -18.27 13.60 0.53
C ASP A 221 -18.61 15.02 0.04
N PRO A 222 -19.79 15.58 0.35
CA PRO A 222 -20.25 16.89 -0.14
C PRO A 222 -19.34 18.06 0.26
N ASP A 223 -18.64 17.92 1.39
CA ASP A 223 -17.83 18.96 2.00
C ASP A 223 -16.33 18.75 1.69
N GLY A 224 -15.98 17.72 0.92
CA GLY A 224 -14.62 17.42 0.50
C GLY A 224 -13.70 16.99 1.63
N HIS A 225 -14.26 16.39 2.70
CA HIS A 225 -13.48 15.90 3.83
C HIS A 225 -12.39 14.91 3.42
N ALA A 226 -11.32 14.84 4.22
CA ALA A 226 -10.25 13.87 4.07
C ALA A 226 -10.04 13.08 5.37
N CYS A 227 -9.64 11.83 5.24
CA CYS A 227 -9.11 11.01 6.32
C CYS A 227 -7.60 11.21 6.37
N CYS A 228 -7.05 11.44 7.57
CA CYS A 228 -5.61 11.39 7.79
C CYS A 228 -5.23 10.02 8.34
N ALA A 229 -4.16 9.43 7.84
CA ALA A 229 -3.53 8.27 8.43
C ALA A 229 -2.03 8.53 8.59
N ALA A 230 -1.44 8.02 9.66
CA ALA A 230 0.01 7.99 9.83
C ALA A 230 0.49 6.56 9.98
N GLN A 231 1.62 6.21 9.37
CA GLN A 231 2.30 4.97 9.68
C GLN A 231 3.62 5.28 10.35
N MET A 232 3.79 4.73 11.55
CA MET A 232 5.05 4.75 12.28
C MET A 232 5.89 3.55 11.87
N PHE A 233 7.15 3.78 11.59
CA PHE A 233 8.13 2.75 11.26
C PHE A 233 9.15 2.65 12.37
N LEU A 234 9.30 1.44 12.87
CA LEU A 234 10.17 1.11 13.97
C LEU A 234 11.38 0.33 13.49
N ASN A 235 12.37 0.22 14.36
CA ASN A 235 13.65 -0.42 14.07
C ASN A 235 13.50 -1.89 13.66
N GLU A 236 12.44 -2.55 14.09
CA GLU A 236 12.16 -3.96 13.84
C GLU A 236 11.58 -4.24 12.44
N GLY A 237 11.30 -3.18 11.67
CA GLY A 237 10.71 -3.28 10.34
C GLY A 237 9.19 -3.38 10.36
N ASP A 238 8.56 -3.50 11.53
CA ASP A 238 7.12 -3.39 11.66
C ASP A 238 6.66 -1.93 11.57
N GLY A 239 5.51 -1.75 10.92
CA GLY A 239 4.89 -0.45 10.70
C GLY A 239 3.52 -0.39 11.36
N VAL A 240 3.37 0.41 12.41
CA VAL A 240 2.08 0.62 13.09
C VAL A 240 1.29 1.69 12.36
N VAL A 241 0.07 1.36 11.91
CA VAL A 241 -0.81 2.29 11.20
C VAL A 241 -1.81 2.91 12.18
N PHE A 242 -1.77 4.23 12.28
CA PHE A 242 -2.70 5.06 13.03
C PHE A 242 -3.70 5.70 12.08
N ARG A 243 -5.00 5.49 12.33
CA ARG A 243 -6.06 6.24 11.65
C ARG A 243 -6.36 7.50 12.46
N GLY A 244 -6.14 8.66 11.85
CA GLY A 244 -6.49 9.96 12.41
C GLY A 244 -7.95 10.32 12.15
N ALA A 245 -8.35 11.49 12.65
CA ALA A 245 -9.70 12.00 12.49
C ALA A 245 -10.03 12.32 11.01
N ASN A 246 -11.30 12.14 10.65
CA ASN A 246 -11.85 12.69 9.41
C ASN A 246 -12.13 14.17 9.61
N GLY A 247 -11.79 14.99 8.62
CA GLY A 247 -12.00 16.43 8.71
C GLY A 247 -11.63 17.16 7.42
N PRO A 248 -11.91 18.48 7.35
CA PRO A 248 -11.71 19.27 6.14
C PRO A 248 -10.23 19.65 6.03
N TRP A 249 -9.38 18.64 5.85
CA TRP A 249 -7.92 18.82 5.85
C TRP A 249 -7.41 19.42 4.55
N LYS A 250 -8.19 19.38 3.46
CA LYS A 250 -7.79 19.90 2.16
C LYS A 250 -7.77 21.43 2.19
N THR A 251 -6.59 22.02 2.01
CA THR A 251 -6.36 23.48 2.00
C THR A 251 -5.98 24.01 0.63
N GLY A 252 -5.63 23.13 -0.32
CA GLY A 252 -5.33 23.46 -1.71
C GLY A 252 -5.56 22.26 -2.63
N ASP A 253 -5.20 22.36 -3.91
CA ASP A 253 -5.46 21.29 -4.89
C ASP A 253 -4.78 19.96 -4.53
N TYR A 254 -3.61 20.03 -3.88
CA TYR A 254 -2.82 18.89 -3.41
C TYR A 254 -2.19 19.11 -2.03
N GLU A 255 -2.72 20.08 -1.28
CA GLU A 255 -2.23 20.43 0.05
C GLU A 255 -3.25 20.06 1.11
N TYR A 256 -2.76 19.39 2.14
CA TYR A 256 -3.56 18.90 3.25
C TYR A 256 -2.85 19.20 4.56
N HIS A 257 -3.58 19.78 5.51
CA HIS A 257 -3.05 20.10 6.83
C HIS A 257 -4.07 19.74 7.91
N LEU A 258 -3.58 19.11 8.97
CA LEU A 258 -4.41 18.84 10.14
C LEU A 258 -4.69 20.12 10.91
N LYS A 259 -5.89 20.22 11.49
CA LYS A 259 -6.18 21.22 12.52
C LYS A 259 -5.49 20.85 13.83
N ALA A 260 -5.22 21.86 14.65
CA ALA A 260 -4.40 21.69 15.86
C ALA A 260 -4.85 20.52 16.77
N PRO A 261 -6.16 20.29 17.07
CA PRO A 261 -6.56 19.17 17.90
C PRO A 261 -6.19 17.81 17.28
N ALA A 262 -6.53 17.59 16.01
CA ALA A 262 -6.26 16.33 15.32
C ALA A 262 -4.75 16.06 15.15
N ALA A 263 -3.96 17.10 14.89
CA ALA A 263 -2.50 17.01 14.82
C ALA A 263 -1.89 16.60 16.17
N LYS A 264 -2.39 17.20 17.26
CA LYS A 264 -1.96 16.89 18.62
C LYS A 264 -2.30 15.43 18.99
N ASP A 265 -3.56 15.04 18.80
CA ASP A 265 -4.04 13.69 19.13
C ASP A 265 -3.27 12.60 18.37
N LEU A 266 -3.00 12.84 17.08
CA LEU A 266 -2.24 11.92 16.24
C LEU A 266 -0.81 11.72 16.78
N LEU A 267 -0.11 12.80 17.13
CA LEU A 267 1.26 12.69 17.60
C LEU A 267 1.34 12.12 19.02
N GLU A 268 0.39 12.47 19.91
CA GLU A 268 0.29 11.86 21.24
C GLU A 268 0.10 10.34 21.14
N LEU A 269 -0.74 9.87 20.21
CA LEU A 269 -0.93 8.45 19.95
C LEU A 269 0.36 7.77 19.48
N VAL A 270 1.06 8.36 18.50
CA VAL A 270 2.35 7.85 18.01
C VAL A 270 3.38 7.75 19.14
N LEU A 271 3.53 8.81 19.95
CA LEU A 271 4.50 8.86 21.04
C LEU A 271 4.17 7.86 22.14
N LYS A 272 2.88 7.69 22.45
CA LYS A 272 2.41 6.71 23.41
C LYS A 272 2.77 5.29 22.94
N THR A 273 2.42 4.91 21.71
CA THR A 273 2.72 3.58 21.18
C THR A 273 4.22 3.30 21.13
N TYR A 274 5.03 4.27 20.67
CA TYR A 274 6.49 4.12 20.72
C TYR A 274 6.98 3.86 22.16
N SER A 275 6.47 4.62 23.13
CA SER A 275 6.89 4.51 24.53
C SER A 275 6.46 3.19 25.18
N GLU A 276 5.30 2.66 24.82
CA GLU A 276 4.82 1.35 25.28
C GLU A 276 5.73 0.22 24.81
N GLU A 277 6.26 0.30 23.60
CA GLU A 277 7.15 -0.72 23.04
C GLU A 277 8.63 -0.56 23.47
N HIS A 278 9.10 0.68 23.63
CA HIS A 278 10.53 0.97 23.85
C HIS A 278 10.87 1.46 25.26
N GLY A 279 9.87 1.54 26.15
CA GLY A 279 10.04 1.95 27.56
C GLY A 279 10.26 3.47 27.76
N GLY A 280 10.05 4.29 26.74
CA GLY A 280 10.17 5.74 26.81
C GLY A 280 10.04 6.44 25.45
N PRO A 281 9.92 7.78 25.41
CA PRO A 281 9.72 8.51 24.17
C PRO A 281 10.99 8.49 23.28
N PRO A 282 10.85 8.65 21.95
CA PRO A 282 11.99 8.71 21.07
C PRO A 282 12.80 9.99 21.31
N LYS A 283 14.12 9.93 21.12
CA LYS A 283 15.00 11.10 21.12
C LYS A 283 14.72 11.99 19.90
N GLU A 284 14.46 11.38 18.75
CA GLU A 284 14.10 12.09 17.52
C GLU A 284 12.87 11.45 16.87
N LEU A 285 11.91 12.28 16.45
CA LEU A 285 10.73 11.86 15.71
C LEU A 285 10.70 12.61 14.39
N PHE A 286 10.86 11.88 13.30
CA PHE A 286 10.85 12.39 11.93
C PHE A 286 9.45 12.26 11.32
N ILE A 287 8.88 13.39 10.91
CA ILE A 287 7.62 13.45 10.18
C ILE A 287 7.94 13.63 8.70
N HIS A 288 7.73 12.58 7.90
CA HIS A 288 7.93 12.58 6.46
C HIS A 288 6.64 12.97 5.74
N GLY A 289 6.68 14.10 5.03
CA GLY A 289 5.60 14.61 4.19
C GLY A 289 6.03 14.79 2.74
N GLN A 290 5.05 14.89 1.83
CA GLN A 290 5.30 15.28 0.43
C GLN A 290 5.10 16.80 0.22
N THR A 291 4.36 17.45 1.10
CA THR A 291 4.05 18.88 1.11
C THR A 291 4.78 19.59 2.26
N TYR A 292 4.57 20.91 2.37
CA TYR A 292 5.05 21.68 3.51
C TYR A 292 4.25 21.38 4.78
N PHE A 293 4.79 21.78 5.93
CA PHE A 293 4.08 21.79 7.21
C PHE A 293 3.66 23.23 7.54
N ASN A 294 2.37 23.47 7.76
CA ASN A 294 1.88 24.79 8.15
C ASN A 294 2.14 25.07 9.65
N ASP A 295 1.96 26.32 10.08
CA ASP A 295 2.24 26.69 11.47
C ASP A 295 1.26 26.05 12.46
N GLU A 296 0.00 25.89 12.08
CA GLU A 296 -1.06 25.34 12.94
C GLU A 296 -0.74 23.88 13.33
N GLU A 297 -0.53 23.00 12.35
CA GLU A 297 -0.24 21.59 12.60
C GLU A 297 1.14 21.41 13.23
N TRP A 298 2.13 22.20 12.82
CA TRP A 298 3.48 22.09 13.36
C TRP A 298 3.52 22.47 14.84
N ASN A 299 2.85 23.54 15.23
CA ASN A 299 2.78 23.95 16.63
C ASN A 299 2.06 22.90 17.49
N ALA A 300 1.03 22.25 16.95
CA ALA A 300 0.36 21.14 17.61
C ALA A 300 1.28 19.91 17.77
N PHE A 301 2.05 19.55 16.74
CA PHE A 301 3.05 18.48 16.84
C PHE A 301 4.10 18.79 17.90
N VAL A 302 4.64 20.02 17.91
CA VAL A 302 5.63 20.44 18.91
C VAL A 302 5.07 20.39 20.33
N ALA A 303 3.80 20.78 20.52
CA ALA A 303 3.11 20.79 21.80
C ALA A 303 2.79 19.39 22.34
N ALA A 304 2.47 18.43 21.46
CA ALA A 304 2.26 17.03 21.82
C ALA A 304 3.55 16.32 22.27
N ALA A 305 4.70 16.69 21.68
CA ALA A 305 5.96 16.04 21.99
C ALA A 305 6.51 16.43 23.38
N PRO A 306 7.09 15.48 24.15
CA PRO A 306 7.73 15.79 25.42
C PRO A 306 9.01 16.62 25.20
N LYS A 307 9.60 17.15 26.27
CA LYS A 307 10.77 18.05 26.18
C LYS A 307 12.00 17.34 25.66
N GLU A 308 12.08 16.02 25.80
CA GLU A 308 13.22 15.17 25.46
C GLU A 308 13.26 14.88 23.95
N THR A 309 12.11 14.79 23.29
CA THR A 309 11.97 14.47 21.87
C THR A 309 12.22 15.69 20.97
N ASN A 310 13.10 15.55 19.98
CA ASN A 310 13.23 16.47 18.86
C ASN A 310 12.30 16.05 17.72
N VAL A 311 11.23 16.81 17.48
CA VAL A 311 10.36 16.60 16.31
C VAL A 311 11.00 17.27 15.10
N VAL A 312 11.14 16.55 13.99
CA VAL A 312 11.76 17.02 12.75
C VAL A 312 10.81 16.80 11.58
N GLY A 313 10.42 17.88 10.89
CA GLY A 313 9.60 17.80 9.68
C GLY A 313 10.47 17.74 8.44
N VAL A 314 10.38 16.66 7.67
CA VAL A 314 11.15 16.46 6.43
C VAL A 314 10.18 16.32 5.26
N ARG A 315 10.44 17.11 4.22
CA ARG A 315 9.72 17.00 2.95
C ARG A 315 10.52 16.14 1.98
N ILE A 316 9.87 15.13 1.40
CA ILE A 316 10.44 14.18 0.45
C ILE A 316 9.61 14.21 -0.83
N ARG A 317 10.16 14.78 -1.90
CA ARG A 317 9.44 14.94 -3.18
C ARG A 317 10.15 14.19 -4.31
N PRO A 318 9.48 13.29 -5.04
CA PRO A 318 9.99 12.75 -6.30
C PRO A 318 10.12 13.87 -7.34
N THR A 319 11.23 13.90 -8.08
CA THR A 319 11.40 14.83 -9.21
C THR A 319 10.85 14.21 -10.50
N ALA A 320 10.41 15.06 -11.42
CA ALA A 320 9.85 14.73 -12.72
C ALA A 320 10.84 15.05 -13.87
N GLY A 321 12.14 14.90 -13.61
CA GLY A 321 13.19 15.13 -14.60
C GLY A 321 13.75 16.55 -14.63
N GLU A 322 13.38 17.42 -13.68
CA GLU A 322 13.97 18.76 -13.55
C GLU A 322 15.47 18.70 -13.20
N THR A 323 15.95 17.55 -12.70
CA THR A 323 17.36 17.33 -12.35
C THR A 323 17.76 15.91 -12.72
N LYS A 324 18.82 15.78 -13.52
CA LYS A 324 19.43 14.50 -13.89
C LYS A 324 20.94 14.60 -13.66
N LEU A 325 21.55 13.50 -13.23
CA LEU A 325 22.99 13.41 -13.11
C LEU A 325 23.48 12.24 -13.97
N PHE A 326 24.45 12.55 -14.83
CA PHE A 326 25.09 11.59 -15.72
C PHE A 326 26.51 11.35 -15.24
N ARG A 327 27.02 10.17 -15.54
CA ARG A 327 28.42 9.81 -15.36
C ARG A 327 28.90 9.13 -16.62
N ASP A 328 30.21 9.10 -16.81
CA ASP A 328 30.79 8.35 -17.93
C ASP A 328 30.49 6.84 -17.77
N GLY A 329 30.24 6.19 -18.91
CA GLY A 329 29.92 4.77 -19.04
C GLY A 329 28.44 4.45 -19.29
N ASP A 330 28.12 3.16 -19.27
CA ASP A 330 26.81 2.64 -19.73
C ASP A 330 25.71 2.66 -18.67
N TYR A 331 26.05 3.02 -17.42
CA TYR A 331 25.14 2.93 -16.28
C TYR A 331 25.00 4.30 -15.59
N PRO A 332 23.84 4.57 -14.96
CA PRO A 332 23.61 5.82 -14.26
C PRO A 332 24.49 5.93 -13.01
N VAL A 333 24.39 7.07 -12.33
CA VAL A 333 25.03 7.32 -11.04
C VAL A 333 24.75 6.22 -10.02
N LEU A 334 25.67 6.08 -9.06
CA LEU A 334 25.55 5.09 -8.00
C LEU A 334 24.28 5.36 -7.18
N ARG A 335 23.55 4.29 -6.84
CA ARG A 335 22.48 4.38 -5.86
C ARG A 335 23.06 4.89 -4.54
N GLY A 336 22.47 5.95 -3.99
CA GLY A 336 22.95 6.64 -2.80
C GLY A 336 23.77 7.91 -3.10
N THR A 337 24.04 8.24 -4.37
CA THR A 337 24.63 9.54 -4.73
C THR A 337 23.71 10.67 -4.26
N ALA A 338 24.30 11.69 -3.64
CA ALA A 338 23.59 12.89 -3.21
C ALA A 338 24.28 14.15 -3.71
N LEU A 339 23.48 15.16 -4.07
CA LEU A 339 23.92 16.51 -4.37
C LEU A 339 23.38 17.43 -3.27
N LEU A 340 24.28 17.91 -2.41
CA LEU A 340 23.95 18.84 -1.34
C LEU A 340 23.79 20.25 -1.93
N LEU A 341 22.63 20.87 -1.72
CA LEU A 341 22.38 22.24 -2.16
C LEU A 341 22.73 23.24 -1.05
N ASP A 342 22.39 22.87 0.18
CA ASP A 342 22.69 23.62 1.40
C ASP A 342 22.68 22.65 2.62
N ASP A 343 22.77 23.19 3.83
CA ASP A 343 22.81 22.40 5.07
C ASP A 343 21.53 21.58 5.34
N GLN A 344 20.43 21.88 4.66
CA GLN A 344 19.08 21.36 4.91
C GLN A 344 18.38 20.83 3.66
N THR A 345 18.97 21.00 2.47
CA THR A 345 18.37 20.65 1.19
C THR A 345 19.34 19.84 0.35
N ALA A 346 18.87 18.74 -0.22
CA ALA A 346 19.66 17.90 -1.10
C ALA A 346 18.81 17.16 -2.13
N TYR A 347 19.42 16.82 -3.26
CA TYR A 347 18.93 15.77 -4.14
C TYR A 347 19.56 14.43 -3.77
N LEU A 348 18.76 13.37 -3.69
CA LEU A 348 19.21 12.01 -3.35
C LEU A 348 18.78 11.03 -4.44
N TRP A 349 19.74 10.39 -5.10
CA TRP A 349 19.49 9.29 -6.03
C TRP A 349 19.30 7.99 -5.26
N THR A 350 18.08 7.76 -4.82
CA THR A 350 17.67 6.48 -4.22
C THR A 350 17.65 5.36 -5.26
N THR A 351 17.53 5.63 -6.55
CA THR A 351 17.71 4.61 -7.60
C THR A 351 18.94 4.93 -8.43
N GLY A 352 19.60 3.89 -8.93
CA GLY A 352 20.86 4.05 -9.67
C GLY A 352 21.61 2.74 -9.79
N TYR A 353 22.84 2.81 -10.30
CA TYR A 353 23.72 1.67 -10.45
C TYR A 353 24.04 1.07 -9.08
N VAL A 354 23.89 -0.26 -8.96
CA VAL A 354 24.19 -1.03 -7.75
C VAL A 354 25.38 -1.93 -8.06
N PRO A 355 26.59 -1.62 -7.53
CA PRO A 355 27.79 -2.39 -7.83
C PRO A 355 27.66 -3.89 -7.57
N GLN A 356 27.01 -4.26 -6.46
CA GLN A 356 26.83 -5.66 -6.09
C GLN A 356 25.95 -6.43 -7.08
N LEU A 357 24.94 -5.79 -7.66
CA LEU A 357 24.08 -6.40 -8.69
C LEU A 357 24.66 -6.26 -10.09
N ASP A 358 25.77 -5.53 -10.20
CA ASP A 358 26.41 -5.10 -11.43
C ASP A 358 25.39 -4.58 -12.45
N THR A 359 24.38 -3.84 -12.00
CA THR A 359 23.35 -3.30 -12.89
C THR A 359 22.54 -2.19 -12.22
N TYR A 360 21.69 -1.54 -13.01
CA TYR A 360 20.62 -0.66 -12.54
C TYR A 360 19.26 -1.30 -12.87
N ILE A 361 18.45 -1.55 -11.84
CA ILE A 361 17.11 -2.13 -11.97
C ILE A 361 16.09 -1.00 -12.04
N GLY A 362 16.05 -0.32 -13.18
CA GLY A 362 15.05 0.71 -13.41
C GLY A 362 15.09 1.23 -14.85
N PRO A 363 14.06 1.97 -15.26
CA PRO A 363 14.04 2.60 -16.58
C PRO A 363 14.93 3.85 -16.60
N GLU A 364 15.43 4.17 -17.80
CA GLU A 364 16.05 5.46 -18.14
C GLU A 364 17.16 5.94 -17.18
N THR A 365 17.45 7.24 -17.18
CA THR A 365 18.30 7.85 -16.15
C THR A 365 17.45 8.12 -14.90
N PRO A 366 17.86 7.68 -13.69
CA PRO A 366 17.06 7.83 -12.49
C PRO A 366 16.86 9.30 -12.10
N ASN A 367 15.66 9.59 -11.61
CA ASN A 367 15.32 10.88 -11.00
C ASN A 367 15.71 10.87 -9.52
N PRO A 368 16.32 11.93 -8.98
CA PRO A 368 16.54 12.04 -7.55
C PRO A 368 15.23 12.36 -6.81
N LEU A 369 15.24 12.08 -5.50
CA LEU A 369 14.32 12.69 -4.55
C LEU A 369 14.87 14.04 -4.11
N HIS A 370 14.02 15.06 -4.10
CA HIS A 370 14.32 16.35 -3.49
C HIS A 370 13.94 16.32 -2.01
N ILE A 371 14.94 16.41 -1.13
CA ILE A 371 14.81 16.30 0.31
C ILE A 371 15.02 17.67 0.93
N THR A 372 14.12 18.08 1.82
CA THR A 372 14.26 19.34 2.58
C THR A 372 13.90 19.11 4.05
N VAL A 373 14.81 19.46 4.96
CA VAL A 373 14.54 19.54 6.40
C VAL A 373 13.84 20.87 6.68
N MET A 374 12.53 20.81 6.81
CA MET A 374 11.68 21.99 6.86
C MET A 374 11.70 22.65 8.25
N ARG A 375 11.43 21.84 9.28
CA ARG A 375 11.19 22.33 10.65
C ARG A 375 11.82 21.40 11.68
N SER A 376 12.17 21.95 12.84
CA SER A 376 12.68 21.18 13.99
C SER A 376 12.24 21.80 15.31
N LYS A 377 11.90 20.98 16.29
CA LYS A 377 11.54 21.44 17.65
C LYS A 377 12.75 22.01 18.40
N LYS A 378 13.91 21.35 18.29
CA LYS A 378 15.15 21.74 18.99
C LYS A 378 16.21 22.23 18.03
N SER A 379 16.73 21.31 17.22
CA SER A 379 17.83 21.55 16.30
C SER A 379 17.58 20.78 15.02
N LYS A 380 17.95 21.38 13.90
CA LYS A 380 17.93 20.68 12.62
C LYS A 380 19.06 19.65 12.58
N PRO A 381 18.78 18.38 12.23
CA PRO A 381 19.83 17.39 12.04
C PRO A 381 20.71 17.75 10.83
N LYS A 382 21.89 17.14 10.74
CA LYS A 382 22.71 17.23 9.53
C LYS A 382 21.95 16.55 8.39
N ILE A 383 21.90 17.21 7.22
CA ILE A 383 21.20 16.65 6.05
C ILE A 383 21.71 15.24 5.70
N SER A 384 23.02 14.98 5.80
CA SER A 384 23.60 13.66 5.52
C SER A 384 22.96 12.53 6.33
N THR A 385 22.70 12.74 7.62
CA THR A 385 22.02 11.76 8.49
C THR A 385 20.59 11.49 8.01
N VAL A 386 19.88 12.53 7.59
CA VAL A 386 18.52 12.39 7.04
C VAL A 386 18.54 11.60 5.73
N LEU A 387 19.55 11.82 4.87
CA LEU A 387 19.69 11.08 3.62
C LEU A 387 20.01 9.59 3.84
N GLU A 388 20.87 9.28 4.82
CA GLU A 388 21.20 7.90 5.23
C GLU A 388 19.95 7.17 5.75
N ASP A 389 19.18 7.82 6.61
CA ASP A 389 17.92 7.28 7.14
C ASP A 389 16.92 6.99 6.00
N ILE A 390 16.74 7.93 5.07
CA ILE A 390 15.88 7.76 3.90
C ILE A 390 16.36 6.60 3.01
N MET A 391 17.67 6.46 2.81
CA MET A 391 18.24 5.32 2.07
C MET A 391 17.90 3.98 2.74
N GLY A 392 17.98 3.91 4.07
CA GLY A 392 17.52 2.76 4.85
C GLY A 392 16.05 2.44 4.58
N LEU A 393 15.17 3.44 4.76
CA LEU A 393 13.72 3.29 4.57
C LEU A 393 13.29 2.87 3.16
N THR A 394 14.12 3.08 2.13
CA THR A 394 13.83 2.60 0.76
C THR A 394 14.02 1.09 0.55
N LYS A 395 14.63 0.39 1.53
CA LYS A 395 14.85 -1.06 1.50
C LYS A 395 13.70 -1.87 2.14
N ILE A 396 12.76 -1.20 2.81
CA ILE A 396 11.63 -1.87 3.47
C ILE A 396 10.45 -2.00 2.50
N ASN A 397 10.14 -3.23 2.08
CA ASN A 397 8.95 -3.56 1.31
C ASN A 397 8.55 -5.03 1.45
N TYR A 398 7.38 -5.30 2.03
CA TYR A 398 6.90 -6.67 2.19
C TYR A 398 5.87 -7.10 1.12
N ASN A 399 5.62 -6.23 0.12
CA ASN A 399 4.75 -6.54 -1.01
C ASN A 399 5.52 -7.10 -2.22
N SER A 400 6.84 -6.93 -2.28
CA SER A 400 7.69 -7.51 -3.32
C SER A 400 9.11 -7.78 -2.81
N CYS A 401 9.73 -8.82 -3.35
CA CYS A 401 11.10 -9.25 -3.06
C CYS A 401 12.13 -8.47 -3.89
N ASN A 402 11.98 -7.15 -3.95
CA ASN A 402 12.91 -6.29 -4.67
C ASN A 402 14.05 -5.85 -3.75
N PHE A 403 15.24 -5.62 -4.32
CA PHE A 403 16.35 -5.02 -3.59
C PHE A 403 16.01 -3.64 -2.97
N ASN A 404 15.14 -2.88 -3.64
CA ASN A 404 14.60 -1.59 -3.19
C ASN A 404 13.41 -1.16 -4.08
N ASP A 405 12.65 -0.14 -3.64
CA ASP A 405 11.57 0.46 -4.47
C ASP A 405 11.79 1.93 -4.85
N GLY A 406 12.98 2.47 -4.64
CA GLY A 406 13.30 3.86 -4.94
C GLY A 406 12.61 4.93 -4.07
N LEU A 407 11.48 4.64 -3.41
CA LEU A 407 10.85 5.54 -2.44
C LEU A 407 10.98 4.99 -1.02
N PRO A 408 11.21 5.84 -0.01
CA PRO A 408 11.17 5.40 1.38
C PRO A 408 9.76 4.94 1.74
N VAL A 409 9.66 3.89 2.55
CA VAL A 409 8.38 3.27 2.92
C VAL A 409 7.38 4.28 3.51
N THR A 410 7.85 5.30 4.24
CA THR A 410 7.04 6.42 4.77
C THR A 410 6.30 7.21 3.70
N VAL A 411 6.88 7.35 2.51
CA VAL A 411 6.27 8.05 1.36
C VAL A 411 5.47 7.10 0.49
N ARG A 412 5.93 5.85 0.36
CA ARG A 412 5.24 4.80 -0.42
C ARG A 412 3.88 4.45 0.19
N PHE A 413 3.82 4.33 1.51
CA PHE A 413 2.57 4.12 2.25
C PHE A 413 1.52 5.20 1.91
N ALA A 414 1.97 6.46 1.80
CA ALA A 414 1.09 7.56 1.42
C ALA A 414 0.42 7.41 0.05
N LYS A 415 1.08 6.74 -0.89
CA LYS A 415 0.48 6.43 -2.19
C LYS A 415 -0.48 5.24 -2.09
N MET A 416 -0.09 4.18 -1.38
CA MET A 416 -0.86 2.94 -1.30
C MET A 416 -2.19 3.06 -0.54
N VAL A 417 -2.28 3.87 0.51
CA VAL A 417 -3.55 4.10 1.22
C VAL A 417 -4.49 5.01 0.40
N GLY A 418 -3.96 5.79 -0.54
CA GLY A 418 -4.75 6.57 -1.49
C GLY A 418 -5.57 5.70 -2.44
N ASP A 419 -5.00 4.57 -2.88
CA ASP A 419 -5.65 3.52 -3.67
C ASP A 419 -6.60 2.64 -2.83
#